data_AF-A0A929TFC0-F1
#
_entry.id   AF-A0A929TFC0-F1
#
_cell.length_a   1.000
_cell.length_b   1.000
_cell.length_c   1.000
_cell.angle_alpha   90.00
_cell.angle_beta   90.00
_cell.angle_gamma   90.00
#
_symmetry.space_group_name_H-M   'P 1'
#
loop_
_entity.id
_entity.type
_entity.pdbx_description
1 polymer ?
#
loop_
_entity_poly.entity_id
_entity_poly.type
_entity_poly.pdbx_seq_one_letter_code
_entity_poly.pdbx_strand_id
1 'polypeptide(L)'
;MKKSLQIGYLITILLIFFVPGLLFVSGKGKSASDTEENRTLSTMPKLEASTYRVFPTQFEDYFNDHLPLKDQLVFANSYLDYRFFHSSSSDQVVVGKNGWLFYTGTQQGDEAQMKDYLGENLYTEEELQTLASKLNQAEADFQKRGAHLTFVFNPNKSRIYADQMPAAYGKPAENYRLKQVVQYLKANTKLDIVDTTDVLADYHKKNPQNQIYFKYDTHWNSFGSYIATRLLAQGLKRSLPSPDAVSIQDGKHPIYDLARMLHLQDVLTEDPAPIVSGYTDRTYESQMSGEGAEIMIHGSCASPEADARKLLLIGDSYGTFMFRFLA
;
A
#
# COMPACT_ATOMS: atom_id res chain seq x y z
N MET A 1 -27.37 -36.53 7.43
CA MET A 1 -26.76 -36.41 6.09
C MET A 1 -26.97 -37.70 5.31
N LYS A 2 -27.26 -37.65 4.00
CA LYS A 2 -27.39 -38.87 3.17
C LYS A 2 -26.01 -39.55 3.04
N LYS A 3 -25.95 -40.89 3.09
CA LYS A 3 -24.70 -41.68 2.96
C LYS A 3 -23.88 -41.31 1.72
N SER A 4 -24.56 -41.02 0.60
CA SER A 4 -23.92 -40.55 -0.63
C SER A 4 -23.18 -39.21 -0.46
N LEU A 5 -23.71 -38.31 0.36
CA LEU A 5 -23.08 -37.02 0.66
C LEU A 5 -21.85 -37.19 1.55
N GLN A 6 -21.90 -38.13 2.51
CA GLN A 6 -20.75 -38.47 3.37
C GLN A 6 -19.61 -39.09 2.57
N ILE A 7 -19.94 -40.02 1.67
CA ILE A 7 -18.96 -40.64 0.76
C ILE A 7 -18.33 -39.57 -0.14
N GLY A 8 -19.14 -38.68 -0.71
CA GLY A 8 -18.63 -37.55 -1.50
C GLY A 8 -17.66 -36.67 -0.71
N TYR A 9 -18.02 -36.28 0.51
CA TYR A 9 -17.18 -35.47 1.39
C TYR A 9 -15.83 -36.14 1.71
N LEU A 10 -15.84 -37.43 2.05
CA LEU A 10 -14.61 -38.19 2.32
C LEU A 10 -13.71 -38.30 1.09
N ILE A 11 -14.29 -38.52 -0.09
CA ILE A 11 -13.54 -38.55 -1.36
C ILE A 11 -12.90 -37.18 -1.61
N THR A 12 -13.62 -36.07 -1.40
CA THR A 12 -13.07 -34.72 -1.56
C THR A 12 -11.88 -34.47 -0.63
N ILE A 13 -11.99 -34.82 0.66
CA ILE A 13 -10.88 -34.71 1.60
C ILE A 13 -9.68 -35.53 1.13
N LEU A 14 -9.89 -36.79 0.76
CA LEU A 14 -8.82 -37.66 0.28
C LEU A 14 -8.15 -37.08 -0.97
N LEU A 15 -8.91 -36.53 -1.91
CA LEU A 15 -8.34 -35.89 -3.10
C LEU A 15 -7.49 -34.68 -2.74
N ILE A 16 -7.95 -33.81 -1.82
CA ILE A 16 -7.20 -32.61 -1.42
C ILE A 16 -5.87 -32.97 -0.76
N PHE A 17 -5.82 -34.01 0.08
CA PHE A 17 -4.60 -34.41 0.78
C PHE A 17 -3.63 -35.26 -0.08
N PHE A 18 -4.14 -36.18 -0.89
CA PHE A 18 -3.29 -37.15 -1.59
C PHE A 18 -2.89 -36.72 -3.00
N VAL A 19 -3.70 -35.91 -3.70
CA VAL A 19 -3.39 -35.49 -5.08
C VAL A 19 -2.14 -34.61 -5.17
N PRO A 20 -1.94 -33.58 -4.33
CA PRO A 20 -0.72 -32.76 -4.38
C PRO A 20 0.55 -33.59 -4.15
N GLY A 21 0.53 -34.53 -3.18
CA GLY A 21 1.63 -35.44 -2.91
C GLY A 21 1.93 -36.39 -4.07
N LEU A 22 0.89 -36.95 -4.70
CA LEU A 22 1.05 -37.80 -5.89
C LEU A 22 1.61 -37.03 -7.10
N LEU A 23 1.16 -35.78 -7.30
CA LEU A 23 1.68 -34.91 -8.36
C LEU A 23 3.14 -34.51 -8.13
N PHE A 24 3.52 -34.27 -6.86
CA PHE A 24 4.88 -33.95 -6.46
C PHE A 24 5.84 -35.11 -6.79
N VAL A 25 5.48 -36.33 -6.38
CA VAL A 25 6.28 -37.55 -6.65
C VAL A 25 6.36 -37.88 -8.15
N SER A 26 5.33 -37.51 -8.92
CA SER A 26 5.29 -37.77 -10.38
C SER A 26 6.20 -36.84 -11.21
N GLY A 27 6.96 -35.94 -10.58
CA GLY A 27 7.85 -35.00 -11.27
C GLY A 27 7.13 -33.96 -12.13
N LYS A 28 5.81 -33.81 -11.94
CA LYS A 28 4.97 -32.80 -12.61
C LYS A 28 4.86 -31.51 -11.81
N GLY A 29 5.63 -31.38 -10.72
CA GLY A 29 5.72 -30.16 -9.93
C GLY A 29 6.48 -29.08 -10.70
N LYS A 30 5.74 -28.10 -11.21
CA LYS A 30 6.26 -26.76 -11.43
C LYS A 30 5.69 -25.89 -10.32
N SER A 31 6.55 -25.26 -9.54
CA SER A 31 6.21 -24.17 -8.63
C SER A 31 7.55 -23.46 -8.32
N ALA A 32 7.69 -22.14 -8.33
CA ALA A 32 6.73 -21.04 -8.37
C ALA A 32 6.67 -20.31 -9.73
N SER A 33 5.67 -19.44 -9.90
CA SER A 33 5.83 -18.31 -10.82
C SER A 33 6.90 -17.37 -10.21
N ASP A 34 7.88 -16.95 -11.01
CA ASP A 34 8.97 -16.02 -10.65
C ASP A 34 8.48 -14.63 -10.17
N THR A 35 7.17 -14.44 -9.98
CA THR A 35 6.53 -13.13 -10.01
C THR A 35 5.97 -12.65 -8.67
N GLU A 36 5.77 -13.52 -7.66
CA GLU A 36 4.98 -13.12 -6.48
C GLU A 36 5.76 -12.96 -5.17
N GLU A 37 6.86 -13.69 -4.93
CA GLU A 37 7.56 -13.66 -3.64
C GLU A 37 8.97 -13.03 -3.68
N ASN A 38 9.46 -12.62 -4.86
CA ASN A 38 10.79 -12.03 -5.04
C ASN A 38 11.91 -12.80 -4.27
N ARG A 39 11.77 -14.14 -4.18
CA ARG A 39 12.66 -15.03 -3.45
C ARG A 39 13.22 -16.09 -4.39
N THR A 40 14.48 -16.47 -4.21
CA THR A 40 15.07 -17.61 -4.92
C THR A 40 14.52 -18.92 -4.39
N LEU A 41 13.98 -19.76 -5.28
CA LEU A 41 13.50 -21.10 -4.92
C LEU A 41 14.63 -21.95 -4.33
N SER A 42 14.31 -22.68 -3.27
CA SER A 42 15.21 -23.63 -2.64
C SER A 42 15.51 -24.81 -3.57
N THR A 43 16.70 -25.39 -3.44
CA THR A 43 17.12 -26.54 -4.27
C THR A 43 16.95 -27.84 -3.51
N MET A 44 16.74 -28.95 -4.22
CA MET A 44 16.61 -30.28 -3.60
C MET A 44 17.85 -30.58 -2.74
N PRO A 45 17.72 -30.74 -1.41
CA PRO A 45 18.85 -30.97 -0.54
C PRO A 45 19.41 -32.38 -0.74
N LYS A 46 20.72 -32.53 -0.49
CA LYS A 46 21.39 -33.84 -0.49
C LYS A 46 21.43 -34.38 0.93
N LEU A 47 20.98 -35.62 1.09
CA LEU A 47 21.11 -36.36 2.34
C LEU A 47 22.55 -36.90 2.46
N GLU A 48 23.37 -36.26 3.30
CA GLU A 48 24.74 -36.68 3.57
C GLU A 48 24.97 -36.82 5.08
N ALA A 49 25.97 -37.62 5.48
CA ALA A 49 26.30 -37.81 6.90
C ALA A 49 26.70 -36.50 7.62
N SER A 50 27.15 -35.50 6.86
CA SER A 50 27.48 -34.15 7.32
C SER A 50 26.26 -33.22 7.44
N THR A 51 25.19 -33.47 6.67
CA THR A 51 24.01 -32.58 6.55
C THR A 51 22.71 -33.16 7.12
N TYR A 52 22.72 -34.40 7.63
CA TYR A 52 21.51 -35.10 8.09
C TYR A 52 20.65 -34.32 9.11
N ARG A 53 21.27 -33.45 9.93
CA ARG A 53 20.56 -32.65 10.94
C ARG A 53 19.77 -31.49 10.34
N VAL A 54 20.25 -30.91 9.24
CA VAL A 54 19.63 -29.76 8.57
C VAL A 54 18.78 -30.18 7.37
N PHE A 55 18.96 -31.43 6.90
CA PHE A 55 18.21 -32.00 5.78
C PHE A 55 16.68 -31.88 5.95
N PRO A 56 16.06 -32.17 7.11
CA PRO A 56 14.61 -32.05 7.24
C PRO A 56 14.09 -30.64 6.96
N THR A 57 14.73 -29.61 7.54
CA THR A 57 14.37 -28.21 7.32
C THR A 57 14.57 -27.79 5.86
N GLN A 58 15.71 -28.15 5.27
CA GLN A 58 15.99 -27.84 3.85
C GLN A 58 15.03 -28.56 2.89
N PHE A 59 14.60 -29.78 3.26
CA PHE A 59 13.63 -30.53 2.47
C PHE A 59 12.23 -29.94 2.60
N GLU A 60 11.86 -29.47 3.79
CA GLU A 60 10.62 -28.74 4.02
C GLU A 60 10.57 -27.45 3.19
N ASP A 61 11.66 -26.68 3.15
CA ASP A 61 11.78 -25.50 2.28
C ASP A 61 11.60 -25.88 0.80
N TYR A 62 12.31 -26.91 0.33
CA TYR A 62 12.19 -27.43 -1.04
C TYR A 62 10.76 -27.88 -1.37
N PHE A 63 10.14 -28.65 -0.48
CA PHE A 63 8.79 -29.15 -0.64
C PHE A 63 7.78 -27.99 -0.70
N ASN A 64 7.91 -27.00 0.18
CA ASN A 64 7.04 -25.82 0.22
C ASN A 64 7.18 -24.94 -1.02
N ASP A 65 8.36 -24.89 -1.64
CA ASP A 65 8.58 -24.15 -2.88
C ASP A 65 8.06 -24.90 -4.11
N HIS A 66 8.11 -26.24 -4.10
CA HIS A 66 7.84 -27.08 -5.27
C HIS A 66 6.49 -27.83 -5.23
N LEU A 67 5.65 -27.58 -4.21
CA LEU A 67 4.35 -28.23 -4.07
C LEU A 67 3.43 -27.89 -5.25
N PRO A 68 3.00 -28.88 -6.07
CA PRO A 68 2.07 -28.63 -7.15
C PRO A 68 0.74 -28.13 -6.59
N LEU A 69 0.09 -27.24 -7.33
CA LEU A 69 -1.19 -26.65 -6.97
C LEU A 69 -1.16 -25.68 -5.78
N LYS A 70 0.02 -25.33 -5.23
CA LYS A 70 0.16 -24.42 -4.09
C LYS A 70 -0.59 -23.11 -4.34
N ASP A 71 -0.30 -22.42 -5.44
CA ASP A 71 -0.92 -21.13 -5.77
C ASP A 71 -2.45 -21.25 -5.88
N GLN A 72 -2.96 -22.33 -6.48
CA GLN A 72 -4.39 -22.58 -6.59
C GLN A 72 -5.05 -22.87 -5.23
N LEU A 73 -4.35 -23.57 -4.34
CA LEU A 73 -4.83 -23.86 -2.98
C LEU A 73 -4.80 -22.61 -2.11
N VAL A 74 -3.75 -21.79 -2.21
CA VAL A 74 -3.64 -20.49 -1.54
C VAL A 74 -4.75 -19.56 -2.02
N PHE A 75 -4.92 -19.40 -3.34
CA PHE A 75 -6.03 -18.66 -3.93
C PHE A 75 -7.38 -19.16 -3.41
N ALA A 76 -7.62 -20.48 -3.44
CA ALA A 76 -8.88 -21.06 -2.98
C ALA A 76 -9.13 -20.78 -1.50
N ASN A 77 -8.11 -20.92 -0.65
CA ASN A 77 -8.22 -20.59 0.77
C ASN A 77 -8.55 -19.10 0.98
N SER A 78 -7.77 -18.20 0.37
CA SER A 78 -8.01 -16.76 0.44
C SER A 78 -9.39 -16.36 -0.08
N TYR A 79 -9.85 -16.97 -1.17
CA TYR A 79 -11.15 -16.70 -1.75
C TYR A 79 -12.28 -17.14 -0.81
N LEU A 80 -12.15 -18.31 -0.17
CA LEU A 80 -13.13 -18.79 0.81
C LEU A 80 -13.17 -17.90 2.05
N ASP A 81 -12.00 -17.54 2.60
CA ASP A 81 -11.85 -16.63 3.75
C ASP A 81 -12.47 -15.26 3.46
N TYR A 82 -12.14 -14.66 2.33
CA TYR A 82 -12.70 -13.38 1.92
C TYR A 82 -14.21 -13.45 1.67
N ARG A 83 -14.68 -14.44 0.90
CA ARG A 83 -16.07 -14.46 0.38
C ARG A 83 -17.09 -14.94 1.40
N PHE A 84 -16.75 -15.91 2.24
CA PHE A 84 -17.68 -16.55 3.17
C PHE A 84 -17.46 -16.11 4.61
N PHE A 85 -16.21 -15.96 5.02
CA PHE A 85 -15.87 -15.62 6.40
C PHE A 85 -15.62 -14.12 6.61
N HIS A 86 -15.49 -13.33 5.52
CA HIS A 86 -15.13 -11.91 5.57
C HIS A 86 -13.86 -11.69 6.38
N SER A 87 -12.90 -12.61 6.24
CA SER A 87 -11.62 -12.63 6.94
C SER A 87 -10.47 -12.66 5.95
N SER A 88 -9.29 -12.33 6.45
CA SER A 88 -8.05 -12.41 5.69
C SER A 88 -7.34 -13.74 5.97
N SER A 89 -6.80 -14.35 4.92
CA SER A 89 -5.85 -15.47 5.02
C SER A 89 -4.42 -15.00 5.33
N SER A 90 -4.18 -13.69 5.32
CA SER A 90 -2.90 -13.03 5.62
C SER A 90 -3.01 -12.11 6.84
N ASP A 91 -2.01 -12.11 7.70
CA ASP A 91 -1.92 -11.18 8.85
C ASP A 91 -1.58 -9.73 8.43
N GLN A 92 -1.26 -9.52 7.15
CA GLN A 92 -0.91 -8.22 6.58
C GLN A 92 -2.14 -7.41 6.15
N VAL A 93 -3.30 -8.06 6.04
CA VAL A 93 -4.51 -7.45 5.50
C VAL A 93 -5.68 -7.64 6.46
N VAL A 94 -6.42 -6.57 6.71
CA VAL A 94 -7.72 -6.60 7.40
C VAL A 94 -8.82 -6.48 6.36
N VAL A 95 -9.77 -7.42 6.38
CA VAL A 95 -11.01 -7.32 5.60
C VAL A 95 -12.01 -6.47 6.37
N GLY A 96 -12.26 -5.27 5.85
CA GLY A 96 -13.25 -4.32 6.33
C GLY A 96 -14.65 -4.55 5.79
N LYS A 97 -15.55 -3.62 6.12
CA LYS A 97 -16.94 -3.61 5.63
C LYS A 97 -16.97 -3.38 4.13
N ASN A 98 -18.02 -3.87 3.48
CA ASN A 98 -18.26 -3.72 2.04
C ASN A 98 -17.09 -4.21 1.17
N GLY A 99 -16.23 -5.08 1.70
CA GLY A 99 -15.06 -5.63 1.01
C GLY A 99 -13.85 -4.71 0.95
N TRP A 100 -13.81 -3.60 1.70
CA TRP A 100 -12.61 -2.77 1.82
C TRP A 100 -11.45 -3.58 2.43
N LEU A 101 -10.24 -3.39 1.93
CA LEU A 101 -9.04 -4.01 2.50
C LEU A 101 -8.20 -2.94 3.21
N PHE A 102 -7.54 -3.29 4.31
CA PHE A 102 -6.63 -2.37 5.01
C PHE A 102 -5.32 -3.06 5.34
N TYR A 103 -4.20 -2.34 5.18
CA TYR A 103 -2.89 -2.85 5.53
C TYR A 103 -2.68 -2.81 7.05
N THR A 104 -2.09 -3.85 7.63
CA THR A 104 -1.81 -3.90 9.08
C THR A 104 -0.47 -3.28 9.46
N GLY A 105 0.50 -3.25 8.54
CA GLY A 105 1.87 -2.81 8.80
C GLY A 105 2.87 -3.92 9.15
N THR A 106 2.56 -5.21 8.99
CA THR A 106 3.43 -6.28 9.51
C THR A 106 4.61 -6.68 8.61
N GLN A 107 4.77 -6.12 7.40
CA GLN A 107 5.83 -6.56 6.48
C GLN A 107 7.22 -5.98 6.75
N GLN A 108 7.34 -4.72 7.20
CA GLN A 108 8.63 -4.02 7.21
C GLN A 108 8.90 -3.31 8.53
N GLY A 109 9.99 -3.72 9.19
CA GLY A 109 10.52 -3.04 10.38
C GLY A 109 9.49 -2.91 11.51
N ASP A 110 9.37 -1.69 12.04
CA ASP A 110 8.47 -1.35 13.15
C ASP A 110 7.13 -0.73 12.67
N GLU A 111 6.74 -0.98 11.42
CA GLU A 111 5.42 -0.58 10.92
C GLU A 111 4.31 -1.23 11.76
N ALA A 112 3.31 -0.44 12.14
CA ALA A 112 2.20 -0.91 12.96
C ALA A 112 0.98 -0.02 12.73
N GLN A 113 0.41 -0.05 11.52
CA GLN A 113 -0.70 0.82 11.14
C GLN A 113 -1.93 0.61 12.02
N MET A 114 -2.18 -0.62 12.49
CA MET A 114 -3.28 -0.87 13.41
C MET A 114 -3.03 -0.27 14.80
N LYS A 115 -1.79 -0.30 15.29
CA LYS A 115 -1.45 0.40 16.54
C LYS A 115 -1.56 1.91 16.38
N ASP A 116 -1.21 2.46 15.22
CA ASP A 116 -1.40 3.90 14.92
C ASP A 116 -2.88 4.29 14.82
N TYR A 117 -3.71 3.44 14.23
CA TYR A 117 -5.17 3.61 14.21
C TYR A 117 -5.73 3.72 15.64
N LEU A 118 -5.22 2.88 16.56
CA LEU A 118 -5.62 2.84 17.97
C LEU A 118 -4.84 3.82 18.88
N GLY A 119 -3.83 4.52 18.36
CA GLY A 119 -3.00 5.45 19.14
C GLY A 119 -2.08 4.78 20.17
N GLU A 120 -1.73 3.50 19.97
CA GLU A 120 -0.97 2.67 20.90
C GLU A 120 0.55 2.73 20.69
N ASN A 121 1.00 3.49 19.70
CA ASN A 121 2.40 3.52 19.26
C ASN A 121 2.96 4.96 19.18
N LEU A 122 2.47 5.85 20.04
CA LEU A 122 2.96 7.23 20.14
C LEU A 122 4.46 7.26 20.47
N TYR A 123 5.14 8.30 19.97
CA TYR A 123 6.52 8.57 20.32
C TYR A 123 6.63 9.18 21.72
N THR A 124 7.74 8.90 22.38
CA THR A 124 8.21 9.65 23.55
C THR A 124 8.64 11.06 23.17
N GLU A 125 8.73 11.95 24.15
CA GLU A 125 9.23 13.31 23.94
C GLU A 125 10.66 13.33 23.38
N GLU A 126 11.53 12.42 23.84
CA GLU A 126 12.91 12.30 23.36
C GLU A 126 12.98 11.90 21.88
N GLU A 127 12.12 10.97 21.44
CA GLU A 127 12.01 10.57 20.05
C GLU A 127 11.50 11.73 19.17
N LEU A 128 10.51 12.49 19.65
CA LEU A 128 9.99 13.68 18.96
C LEU A 128 11.05 14.78 18.84
N GLN A 129 11.80 15.04 19.91
CA GLN A 129 12.92 15.98 19.91
C GLN A 129 14.01 15.54 18.93
N THR A 130 14.35 14.25 18.93
CA THR A 130 15.32 13.67 17.99
C THR A 130 14.85 13.82 16.54
N LEU A 131 13.58 13.52 16.25
CA LEU A 131 12.99 13.70 14.93
C LEU A 131 13.05 15.17 14.49
N ALA A 132 12.59 16.10 15.33
CA ALA A 132 12.60 17.53 15.03
C ALA A 132 14.02 18.07 14.77
N SER A 133 15.00 17.62 15.55
CA SER A 133 16.41 17.99 15.37
C SER A 133 16.93 17.55 14.00
N LYS A 134 16.66 16.29 13.61
CA LYS A 134 17.06 15.75 12.30
C LYS A 134 16.40 16.49 11.13
N LEU A 135 15.10 16.80 11.24
CA LEU A 135 14.39 17.51 10.16
C LEU A 135 14.84 18.97 10.05
N ASN A 136 15.12 19.66 11.15
CA ASN A 136 15.74 21.00 11.14
C ASN A 136 17.14 20.97 10.53
N GLN A 137 17.94 19.94 10.81
CA GLN A 137 19.26 19.80 10.19
C GLN A 137 19.14 19.64 8.68
N ALA A 138 18.22 18.79 8.22
CA ALA A 138 17.95 18.62 6.79
C ALA A 138 17.53 19.95 6.14
N GLU A 139 16.60 20.68 6.75
CA GLU A 139 16.18 22.00 6.27
C GLU A 139 17.35 22.98 6.18
N ALA A 140 18.20 23.06 7.21
CA ALA A 140 19.36 23.95 7.23
C ALA A 140 20.37 23.59 6.13
N ASP A 141 20.56 22.31 5.84
CA ASP A 141 21.47 21.84 4.79
C ASP A 141 20.94 22.11 3.38
N PHE A 142 19.62 22.04 3.16
CA PHE A 142 18.99 22.46 1.90
C PHE A 142 18.99 23.99 1.75
N GLN A 143 18.76 24.75 2.82
CA GLN A 143 18.85 26.21 2.79
C GLN A 143 20.24 26.72 2.42
N LYS A 144 21.31 26.11 2.95
CA LYS A 144 22.70 26.43 2.55
C LYS A 144 22.95 26.24 1.06
N ARG A 145 22.17 25.37 0.40
CA ARG A 145 22.23 25.10 -1.05
C ARG A 145 21.25 25.95 -1.85
N GLY A 146 20.56 26.91 -1.21
CA GLY A 146 19.57 27.77 -1.85
C GLY A 146 18.24 27.08 -2.18
N ALA A 147 17.94 25.94 -1.53
CA ALA A 147 16.70 25.20 -1.73
C ALA A 147 15.75 25.38 -0.54
N HIS A 148 14.46 25.48 -0.83
CA HIS A 148 13.38 25.46 0.17
C HIS A 148 12.90 24.02 0.34
N LEU A 149 12.77 23.56 1.58
CA LEU A 149 12.34 22.19 1.90
C LEU A 149 10.95 22.22 2.56
N THR A 150 10.01 21.48 1.98
CA THR A 150 8.65 21.28 2.50
C THR A 150 8.46 19.81 2.85
N PHE A 151 8.00 19.52 4.07
CA PHE A 151 7.66 18.17 4.50
C PHE A 151 6.17 17.91 4.30
N VAL A 152 5.84 16.85 3.55
CA VAL A 152 4.46 16.46 3.26
C VAL A 152 4.13 15.19 4.02
N PHE A 153 3.09 15.24 4.84
CA PHE A 153 2.60 14.10 5.59
C PHE A 153 1.21 13.70 5.10
N ASN A 154 1.03 12.40 4.89
CA ASN A 154 -0.19 11.82 4.34
C ASN A 154 -0.81 10.82 5.32
N PRO A 155 -2.14 10.81 5.48
CA PRO A 155 -2.81 9.90 6.39
C PRO A 155 -2.90 8.47 5.83
N ASN A 156 -2.89 7.49 6.73
CA ASN A 156 -3.26 6.11 6.42
C ASN A 156 -4.71 6.02 5.97
N LYS A 157 -4.98 5.14 5.00
CA LYS A 157 -6.34 4.86 4.48
C LYS A 157 -7.34 4.51 5.57
N SER A 158 -6.91 3.71 6.55
CA SER A 158 -7.73 3.27 7.69
C SER A 158 -8.30 4.44 8.50
N ARG A 159 -7.61 5.58 8.55
CA ARG A 159 -8.07 6.78 9.25
C ARG A 159 -9.11 7.55 8.45
N ILE A 160 -8.94 7.66 7.13
CA ILE A 160 -9.89 8.36 6.25
C ILE A 160 -11.18 7.55 6.07
N TYR A 161 -11.06 6.22 5.89
CA TYR A 161 -12.17 5.27 5.73
C TYR A 161 -12.43 4.47 7.01
N ALA A 162 -12.38 5.14 8.16
CA ALA A 162 -12.63 4.53 9.46
C ALA A 162 -14.05 3.93 9.59
N ASP A 163 -15.03 4.44 8.84
CA ASP A 163 -16.38 3.89 8.75
C ASP A 163 -16.41 2.49 8.09
N GLN A 164 -15.45 2.21 7.21
CA GLN A 164 -15.27 0.93 6.53
C GLN A 164 -14.41 -0.07 7.34
N MET A 165 -13.76 0.36 8.42
CA MET A 165 -13.04 -0.56 9.31
C MET A 165 -13.99 -1.56 10.02
N PRO A 166 -13.53 -2.77 10.36
CA PRO A 166 -14.33 -3.71 11.15
C PRO A 166 -14.72 -3.13 12.50
N ALA A 167 -15.94 -3.43 12.97
CA ALA A 167 -16.44 -2.91 14.23
C ALA A 167 -15.56 -3.26 15.44
N ALA A 168 -14.82 -4.38 15.37
CA ALA A 168 -13.90 -4.84 16.41
C ALA A 168 -12.75 -3.85 16.70
N TYR A 169 -12.34 -3.03 15.72
CA TYR A 169 -11.30 -2.00 15.92
C TYR A 169 -11.84 -0.70 16.54
N GLY A 170 -13.16 -0.54 16.62
CA GLY A 170 -13.76 0.68 17.14
C GLY A 170 -13.45 1.93 16.30
N LYS A 171 -13.53 3.10 16.94
CA LYS A 171 -13.24 4.40 16.31
C LYS A 171 -11.73 4.67 16.31
N PRO A 172 -11.21 5.39 15.31
CA PRO A 172 -9.80 5.78 15.30
C PRO A 172 -9.50 6.67 16.51
N ALA A 173 -8.32 6.51 17.11
CA ALA A 173 -7.90 7.32 18.24
C ALA A 173 -7.80 8.81 17.87
N GLU A 174 -8.15 9.67 18.84
CA GLU A 174 -8.07 11.12 18.69
C GLU A 174 -6.63 11.63 18.64
N ASN A 175 -5.72 10.94 19.34
CA ASN A 175 -4.28 11.16 19.27
C ASN A 175 -3.60 9.92 18.68
N TYR A 176 -2.70 10.14 17.73
CA TYR A 176 -2.03 9.10 16.95
C TYR A 176 -0.71 9.66 16.42
N ARG A 177 0.15 8.79 15.91
CA ARG A 177 1.57 9.11 15.68
C ARG A 177 1.74 10.27 14.70
N LEU A 178 1.04 10.23 13.56
CA LEU A 178 1.12 11.30 12.56
C LEU A 178 0.69 12.67 13.14
N LYS A 179 -0.46 12.72 13.83
CA LYS A 179 -0.93 13.98 14.45
C LYS A 179 0.02 14.47 15.53
N GLN A 180 0.54 13.57 16.36
CA GLN A 180 1.53 13.89 17.39
C GLN A 180 2.78 14.53 16.76
N VAL A 181 3.33 13.90 15.71
CA VAL A 181 4.51 14.40 15.00
C VAL A 181 4.23 15.78 14.39
N VAL A 182 3.14 15.94 13.64
CA VAL A 182 2.80 17.22 13.00
C VAL A 182 2.61 18.33 14.03
N GLN A 183 1.89 18.06 15.12
CA GLN A 183 1.67 19.05 16.18
C GLN A 183 2.99 19.43 16.87
N TYR A 184 3.83 18.44 17.19
CA TYR A 184 5.12 18.67 17.81
C TYR A 184 6.03 19.52 16.92
N LEU A 185 6.15 19.16 15.64
CA LEU A 185 6.99 19.90 14.69
C LEU A 185 6.49 21.33 14.49
N LYS A 186 5.18 21.56 14.35
CA LYS A 186 4.61 22.91 14.23
C LYS A 186 4.84 23.77 15.49
N ALA A 187 4.86 23.16 16.67
CA ALA A 187 5.07 23.87 17.93
C ALA A 187 6.56 24.18 18.21
N ASN A 188 7.47 23.30 17.77
CA ASN A 188 8.88 23.34 18.17
C ASN A 188 9.86 23.70 17.04
N THR A 189 9.37 23.88 15.82
CA THR A 189 10.22 24.16 14.65
C THR A 189 9.63 25.25 13.75
N LYS A 190 10.40 25.71 12.77
CA LYS A 190 9.93 26.61 11.69
C LYS A 190 9.82 25.89 10.35
N LEU A 191 9.79 24.56 10.36
CA LEU A 191 9.71 23.75 9.16
C LEU A 191 8.42 24.04 8.40
N ASP A 192 8.51 24.07 7.07
CA ASP A 192 7.34 24.14 6.21
C ASP A 192 6.70 22.75 6.12
N ILE A 193 5.48 22.63 6.66
CA ILE A 193 4.80 21.34 6.86
C ILE A 193 3.42 21.39 6.21
N VAL A 194 3.19 20.44 5.30
CA VAL A 194 1.91 20.17 4.67
C VAL A 194 1.36 18.86 5.24
N ASP A 195 0.29 18.92 6.01
CA ASP A 195 -0.45 17.76 6.49
C ASP A 195 -1.76 17.64 5.72
N THR A 196 -1.92 16.54 4.97
CA THR A 196 -3.08 16.34 4.09
C THR A 196 -4.25 15.68 4.81
N THR A 197 -4.13 15.38 6.11
CA THR A 197 -5.14 14.63 6.87
C THR A 197 -6.50 15.31 6.89
N ASP A 198 -6.55 16.57 7.32
CA ASP A 198 -7.82 17.28 7.50
C ASP A 198 -8.52 17.54 6.15
N VAL A 199 -7.76 17.91 5.10
CA VAL A 199 -8.35 18.17 3.78
C VAL A 199 -8.96 16.91 3.17
N LEU A 200 -8.32 15.74 3.35
CA LEU A 200 -8.85 14.46 2.87
C LEU A 200 -10.05 13.99 3.70
N ALA A 201 -9.98 14.10 5.03
CA ALA A 201 -11.06 13.72 5.93
C ALA A 201 -12.32 14.57 5.72
N ASP A 202 -12.15 15.90 5.62
CA ASP A 202 -13.25 16.83 5.33
C ASP A 202 -13.86 16.57 3.96
N TYR A 203 -13.04 16.29 2.95
CA TYR A 203 -13.53 15.99 1.61
C TYR A 203 -14.36 14.71 1.61
N HIS A 204 -13.85 13.62 2.19
CA HIS A 204 -14.54 12.34 2.30
C HIS A 204 -15.87 12.48 3.04
N LYS A 205 -15.89 13.20 4.17
CA LYS A 205 -17.11 13.45 4.95
C LYS A 205 -18.18 14.22 4.16
N LYS A 206 -17.78 15.20 3.34
CA LYS A 206 -18.70 16.02 2.54
C LYS A 206 -19.13 15.34 1.25
N ASN A 207 -18.30 14.43 0.71
CA ASN A 207 -18.49 13.78 -0.58
C ASN A 207 -18.29 12.26 -0.47
N PRO A 208 -19.09 11.54 0.34
CA PRO A 208 -18.89 10.10 0.58
C PRO A 208 -19.04 9.24 -0.69
N GLN A 209 -19.73 9.76 -1.72
CA GLN A 209 -19.86 9.11 -3.02
C GLN A 209 -18.57 9.14 -3.85
N ASN A 210 -17.64 10.05 -3.54
CA ASN A 210 -16.39 10.21 -4.26
C ASN A 210 -15.28 9.42 -3.56
N GLN A 211 -14.93 8.28 -4.14
CA GLN A 211 -13.83 7.48 -3.64
C GLN A 211 -12.49 8.17 -3.92
N ILE A 212 -11.71 8.38 -2.86
CA ILE A 212 -10.37 9.02 -2.89
C ILE A 212 -9.22 8.07 -2.55
N TYR A 213 -9.51 6.86 -2.06
CA TYR A 213 -8.54 5.78 -1.93
C TYR A 213 -9.03 4.53 -2.64
N PHE A 214 -8.11 3.72 -3.15
CA PHE A 214 -8.48 2.43 -3.66
C PHE A 214 -8.96 1.51 -2.52
N LYS A 215 -10.01 0.76 -2.80
CA LYS A 215 -10.60 -0.22 -1.89
C LYS A 215 -9.66 -1.40 -1.67
N TYR A 216 -9.01 -1.87 -2.72
CA TYR A 216 -8.16 -3.06 -2.72
C TYR A 216 -6.65 -2.77 -2.68
N ASP A 217 -6.25 -1.50 -2.59
CA ASP A 217 -4.85 -1.06 -2.58
C ASP A 217 -4.49 -0.35 -1.27
N THR A 218 -3.20 -0.18 -1.00
CA THR A 218 -2.76 0.66 0.13
C THR A 218 -2.92 2.15 -0.15
N HIS A 219 -2.89 2.56 -1.41
CA HIS A 219 -2.77 3.95 -1.84
C HIS A 219 -4.10 4.71 -1.96
N TRP A 220 -3.98 6.04 -1.95
CA TRP A 220 -5.01 6.87 -2.54
C TRP A 220 -5.20 6.54 -4.02
N ASN A 221 -6.34 6.88 -4.59
CA ASN A 221 -6.45 6.93 -6.03
C ASN A 221 -6.00 8.29 -6.54
N SER A 222 -6.02 8.40 -7.85
CA SER A 222 -5.69 9.61 -8.59
C SER A 222 -6.39 10.88 -8.08
N PHE A 223 -7.66 10.78 -7.70
CA PHE A 223 -8.45 11.92 -7.26
C PHE A 223 -8.15 12.31 -5.82
N GLY A 224 -7.92 11.34 -4.92
CA GLY A 224 -7.41 11.62 -3.57
C GLY A 224 -6.06 12.31 -3.59
N SER A 225 -5.14 11.82 -4.44
CA SER A 225 -3.85 12.46 -4.66
C SER A 225 -3.97 13.89 -5.20
N TYR A 226 -4.95 14.16 -6.08
CA TYR A 226 -5.21 15.51 -6.56
C TYR A 226 -5.58 16.45 -5.41
N ILE A 227 -6.52 16.04 -4.56
CA ILE A 227 -6.97 16.82 -3.40
C ILE A 227 -5.79 17.13 -2.46
N ALA A 228 -4.97 16.12 -2.15
CA ALA A 228 -3.75 16.29 -1.36
C ALA A 228 -2.76 17.26 -2.01
N THR A 229 -2.55 17.12 -3.32
CA THR A 229 -1.58 17.93 -4.07
C THR A 229 -2.02 19.39 -4.18
N ARG A 230 -3.33 19.69 -4.18
CA ARG A 230 -3.82 21.08 -4.12
C ARG A 230 -3.30 21.81 -2.88
N LEU A 231 -3.26 21.15 -1.73
CA LEU A 231 -2.74 21.75 -0.49
C LEU A 231 -1.24 22.02 -0.59
N LEU A 232 -0.47 21.07 -1.13
CA LEU A 232 0.96 21.27 -1.40
C LEU A 232 1.20 22.41 -2.40
N ALA A 233 0.43 22.46 -3.49
CA ALA A 233 0.54 23.50 -4.49
C ALA A 233 0.30 24.90 -3.89
N GLN A 234 -0.67 25.04 -2.99
CA GLN A 234 -0.91 26.29 -2.26
C GLN A 234 0.31 26.73 -1.44
N GLY A 235 0.95 25.78 -0.73
CA GLY A 235 2.22 26.04 -0.02
C GLY A 235 3.34 26.49 -0.96
N LEU A 236 3.38 25.92 -2.16
CA LEU A 236 4.28 26.34 -3.24
C LEU A 236 3.84 27.62 -3.96
N LYS A 237 2.80 28.32 -3.48
CA LYS A 237 2.21 29.53 -4.11
C LYS A 237 1.70 29.30 -5.54
N ARG A 238 1.27 28.08 -5.83
CA ARG A 238 0.56 27.69 -7.05
C ARG A 238 -0.90 27.42 -6.72
N SER A 239 -1.78 27.70 -7.68
CA SER A 239 -3.20 27.37 -7.55
C SER A 239 -3.54 26.25 -8.50
N LEU A 240 -4.17 25.21 -7.97
CA LEU A 240 -4.82 24.16 -8.75
C LEU A 240 -6.34 24.33 -8.64
N PRO A 241 -7.12 24.03 -9.70
CA PRO A 241 -8.57 24.17 -9.69
C PRO A 241 -9.27 23.47 -8.51
N SER A 242 -10.51 23.86 -8.21
CA SER A 242 -11.33 23.14 -7.21
C SER A 242 -11.59 21.69 -7.65
N PRO A 243 -11.80 20.71 -6.74
CA PRO A 243 -12.14 19.34 -7.13
C PRO A 243 -13.42 19.26 -7.96
N ASP A 244 -14.32 20.24 -7.84
CA ASP A 244 -15.56 20.31 -8.62
C ASP A 244 -15.36 20.94 -10.01
N ALA A 245 -14.18 21.52 -10.28
CA ALA A 245 -13.85 22.18 -11.53
C ALA A 245 -13.00 21.30 -12.46
N VAL A 246 -12.61 20.10 -12.02
CA VAL A 246 -11.84 19.14 -12.83
C VAL A 246 -12.75 18.08 -13.43
N SER A 247 -12.24 17.44 -14.48
CA SER A 247 -12.92 16.30 -15.12
C SER A 247 -12.34 14.99 -14.59
N ILE A 248 -13.22 14.02 -14.36
CA ILE A 248 -12.87 12.67 -13.93
C ILE A 248 -13.25 11.71 -15.05
N GLN A 249 -12.30 10.87 -15.45
CA GLN A 249 -12.51 9.79 -16.42
C GLN A 249 -12.12 8.45 -15.78
N ASP A 250 -12.71 7.36 -16.23
CA ASP A 250 -12.27 6.04 -15.77
C ASP A 250 -10.94 5.67 -16.42
N GLY A 251 -9.99 5.30 -15.58
CA GLY A 251 -8.65 4.87 -15.97
C GLY A 251 -8.49 3.37 -16.04
N LYS A 252 -7.26 2.95 -16.36
CA LYS A 252 -6.88 1.55 -16.26
C LYS A 252 -6.73 1.14 -14.80
N HIS A 253 -7.38 0.05 -14.40
CA HIS A 253 -7.22 -0.54 -13.09
C HIS A 253 -5.78 -1.06 -12.91
N PRO A 254 -5.06 -0.65 -11.83
CA PRO A 254 -3.76 -1.23 -11.51
C PRO A 254 -3.94 -2.64 -10.91
N ILE A 255 -2.83 -3.35 -10.73
CA ILE A 255 -2.82 -4.50 -9.82
C ILE A 255 -2.79 -3.93 -8.41
N TYR A 256 -3.79 -4.28 -7.60
CA TYR A 256 -3.93 -3.70 -6.28
C TYR A 256 -3.08 -4.43 -5.23
N ASP A 257 -2.35 -3.67 -4.42
CA ASP A 257 -1.40 -4.21 -3.44
C ASP A 257 -2.04 -5.19 -2.46
N LEU A 258 -3.18 -4.83 -1.85
CA LEU A 258 -3.82 -5.67 -0.83
C LEU A 258 -4.54 -6.86 -1.45
N ALA A 259 -5.07 -6.72 -2.68
CA ALA A 259 -5.60 -7.87 -3.41
C ALA A 259 -4.49 -8.88 -3.72
N ARG A 260 -3.31 -8.40 -4.15
CA ARG A 260 -2.14 -9.24 -4.38
C ARG A 260 -1.63 -9.92 -3.10
N MET A 261 -1.59 -9.20 -1.98
CA MET A 261 -1.23 -9.78 -0.66
C MET A 261 -2.20 -10.88 -0.21
N LEU A 262 -3.41 -10.92 -0.75
CA LEU A 262 -4.38 -12.01 -0.53
C LEU A 262 -4.35 -13.09 -1.63
N HIS A 263 -3.53 -12.95 -2.66
CA HIS A 263 -3.61 -13.76 -3.89
C HIS A 263 -5.00 -13.70 -4.54
N LEU A 264 -5.64 -12.53 -4.54
CA LEU A 264 -6.98 -12.29 -5.08
C LEU A 264 -7.01 -11.18 -6.15
N GLN A 265 -5.85 -10.81 -6.71
CA GLN A 265 -5.73 -9.76 -7.72
C GLN A 265 -6.58 -9.99 -8.98
N ASP A 266 -6.83 -11.25 -9.35
CA ASP A 266 -7.62 -11.59 -10.54
C ASP A 266 -9.14 -11.57 -10.29
N VAL A 267 -9.57 -11.45 -9.03
CA VAL A 267 -11.00 -11.44 -8.66
C VAL A 267 -11.44 -10.14 -7.98
N LEU A 268 -10.51 -9.43 -7.34
CA LEU A 268 -10.75 -8.12 -6.73
C LEU A 268 -10.30 -7.01 -7.68
N THR A 269 -10.97 -6.93 -8.83
CA THR A 269 -10.64 -5.98 -9.91
C THR A 269 -11.55 -4.76 -9.96
N GLU A 270 -12.77 -4.88 -9.42
CA GLU A 270 -13.82 -3.87 -9.53
C GLU A 270 -13.65 -2.78 -8.46
N ASP A 271 -12.83 -1.77 -8.78
CA ASP A 271 -12.56 -0.64 -7.90
C ASP A 271 -12.28 0.65 -8.70
N PRO A 272 -12.96 1.79 -8.41
CA PRO A 272 -12.80 3.01 -9.20
C PRO A 272 -11.35 3.47 -9.34
N ALA A 273 -10.88 3.60 -10.59
CA ALA A 273 -9.56 4.10 -10.95
C ALA A 273 -9.64 5.43 -11.70
N PRO A 274 -10.14 6.51 -11.07
CA PRO A 274 -10.36 7.78 -11.75
C PRO A 274 -9.04 8.34 -12.31
N ILE A 275 -9.10 9.09 -13.40
CA ILE A 275 -8.02 9.92 -13.92
C ILE A 275 -8.52 11.36 -13.90
N VAL A 276 -7.78 12.22 -13.18
CA VAL A 276 -8.10 13.64 -13.09
C VAL A 276 -7.51 14.35 -14.29
N SER A 277 -8.33 15.17 -14.96
CA SER A 277 -7.96 15.98 -16.12
C SER A 277 -8.59 17.38 -16.02
N GLY A 278 -8.22 18.30 -16.92
CA GLY A 278 -8.72 19.68 -16.89
C GLY A 278 -8.20 20.52 -15.72
N TYR A 279 -7.15 20.06 -15.03
CA TYR A 279 -6.50 20.81 -13.95
C TYR A 279 -5.41 21.78 -14.46
N THR A 280 -4.96 21.60 -15.71
CA THR A 280 -3.96 22.42 -16.39
C THR A 280 -4.08 22.23 -17.91
N ASP A 281 -3.79 23.27 -18.68
CA ASP A 281 -3.61 23.18 -20.14
C ASP A 281 -2.16 22.88 -20.53
N ARG A 282 -1.27 22.77 -19.54
CA ARG A 282 0.16 22.53 -19.77
C ARG A 282 0.39 21.06 -20.10
N THR A 283 1.13 20.84 -21.17
CA THR A 283 1.72 19.54 -21.49
C THR A 283 3.08 19.42 -20.82
N TYR A 284 3.32 18.31 -20.14
CA TYR A 284 4.65 17.96 -19.65
C TYR A 284 5.06 16.61 -20.25
N GLU A 285 6.35 16.45 -20.49
CA GLU A 285 6.94 15.15 -20.78
C GLU A 285 7.48 14.56 -19.48
N SER A 286 7.34 13.25 -19.30
CA SER A 286 7.96 12.57 -18.15
C SER A 286 8.68 11.30 -18.57
N GLN A 287 9.88 11.12 -18.06
CA GLN A 287 10.66 9.89 -18.18
C GLN A 287 10.81 9.26 -16.80
N MET A 288 10.43 7.99 -16.71
CA MET A 288 10.64 7.18 -15.53
C MET A 288 11.89 6.31 -15.74
N SER A 289 12.75 6.26 -14.74
CA SER A 289 13.96 5.44 -14.71
C SER A 289 14.13 4.78 -13.34
N GLY A 290 14.83 3.65 -13.31
CA GLY A 290 15.03 2.86 -12.10
C GLY A 290 14.11 1.63 -12.04
N GLU A 291 14.38 0.75 -11.08
CA GLU A 291 13.64 -0.50 -10.85
C GLU A 291 13.42 -0.70 -9.35
N GLY A 292 12.34 -1.41 -9.00
CA GLY A 292 12.02 -1.73 -7.61
C GLY A 292 11.72 -0.49 -6.76
N ALA A 293 12.42 -0.34 -5.63
CA ALA A 293 12.18 0.71 -4.63
C ALA A 293 12.78 2.08 -5.00
N GLU A 294 13.61 2.17 -6.02
CA GLU A 294 14.28 3.39 -6.45
C GLU A 294 13.77 3.83 -7.81
N ILE A 295 12.63 4.54 -7.82
CA ILE A 295 12.04 5.11 -9.02
C ILE A 295 12.36 6.61 -9.07
N MET A 296 12.95 7.04 -10.17
CA MET A 296 13.11 8.46 -10.47
C MET A 296 12.21 8.86 -11.63
N ILE A 297 11.40 9.91 -11.42
CA ILE A 297 10.55 10.51 -12.45
C ILE A 297 11.09 11.90 -12.76
N HIS A 298 11.57 12.09 -13.99
CA HIS A 298 11.97 13.40 -14.50
C HIS A 298 10.86 13.96 -15.36
N GLY A 299 10.35 15.13 -15.00
CA GLY A 299 9.33 15.85 -15.77
C GLY A 299 9.85 17.18 -16.26
N SER A 300 9.47 17.55 -17.49
CA SER A 300 9.74 18.86 -18.06
C SER A 300 8.48 19.46 -18.68
N CYS A 301 8.22 20.72 -18.38
CA CYS A 301 7.14 21.51 -18.96
C CYS A 301 7.76 22.60 -19.83
N ALA A 302 7.51 22.55 -21.14
CA ALA A 302 8.06 23.51 -22.10
C ALA A 302 7.14 24.73 -22.34
N SER A 303 6.06 24.88 -21.56
CA SER A 303 5.13 26.01 -21.68
C SER A 303 5.83 27.33 -21.33
N PRO A 304 5.64 28.41 -22.11
CA PRO A 304 6.18 29.74 -21.80
C PRO A 304 5.75 30.29 -20.43
N GLU A 305 4.59 29.86 -19.94
CA GLU A 305 4.01 30.22 -18.65
C GLU A 305 4.44 29.28 -17.52
N ALA A 306 5.32 28.31 -17.80
CA ALA A 306 5.81 27.36 -16.81
C ALA A 306 6.56 28.07 -15.67
N ASP A 307 6.47 27.49 -14.48
CA ASP A 307 7.20 27.99 -13.33
C ASP A 307 8.69 27.70 -13.53
N ALA A 308 9.53 28.73 -13.46
CA ALA A 308 10.97 28.58 -13.64
C ALA A 308 11.65 27.85 -12.46
N ARG A 309 10.96 27.68 -11.33
CA ARG A 309 11.46 26.92 -10.19
C ARG A 309 11.58 25.44 -10.52
N LYS A 310 12.65 24.80 -10.04
CA LYS A 310 12.82 23.35 -10.08
C LYS A 310 12.25 22.73 -8.82
N LEU A 311 11.51 21.65 -8.96
CA LEU A 311 10.97 20.87 -7.87
C LEU A 311 11.63 19.49 -7.85
N LEU A 312 12.11 19.06 -6.68
CA LEU A 312 12.51 17.68 -6.41
C LEU A 312 11.53 17.13 -5.38
N LEU A 313 10.83 16.06 -5.74
CA LEU A 313 9.95 15.33 -4.83
C LEU A 313 10.65 14.03 -4.42
N ILE A 314 10.92 13.88 -3.14
CA ILE A 314 11.45 12.65 -2.54
C ILE A 314 10.35 12.11 -1.63
N GLY A 315 9.96 10.86 -1.84
CA GLY A 315 8.91 10.22 -1.06
C GLY A 315 8.74 8.76 -1.46
N ASP A 316 7.70 8.15 -0.90
CA ASP A 316 7.27 6.81 -1.25
C ASP A 316 6.35 6.83 -2.50
N SER A 317 5.71 5.71 -2.76
CA SER A 317 4.74 5.52 -3.84
C SER A 317 3.56 6.49 -3.83
N TYR A 318 3.19 7.11 -2.69
CA TYR A 318 2.19 8.18 -2.66
C TYR A 318 2.65 9.38 -3.49
N GLY A 319 3.94 9.72 -3.42
CA GLY A 319 4.54 10.84 -4.15
C GLY A 319 4.42 10.69 -5.67
N THR A 320 4.45 9.46 -6.18
CA THR A 320 4.31 9.19 -7.63
C THR A 320 2.98 9.67 -8.20
N PHE A 321 1.88 9.57 -7.44
CA PHE A 321 0.57 10.07 -7.84
C PHE A 321 0.46 11.60 -7.79
N MET A 322 1.23 12.25 -6.89
CA MET A 322 1.24 13.71 -6.73
C MET A 322 2.02 14.38 -7.85
N PHE A 323 3.12 13.76 -8.28
CA PHE A 323 4.07 14.31 -9.25
C PHE A 323 3.39 14.91 -10.49
N ARG A 324 2.45 14.20 -11.11
CA ARG A 324 1.74 14.65 -12.34
C ARG A 324 0.91 15.94 -12.18
N PHE A 325 0.57 16.32 -10.96
CA PHE A 325 -0.17 17.55 -10.67
C PHE A 325 0.75 18.72 -10.33
N LEU A 326 2.03 18.44 -10.09
CA LEU A 326 3.08 19.42 -9.83
C LEU A 326 3.89 19.73 -11.08
N ALA A 327 3.94 18.79 -12.04
CA ALA A 327 4.64 18.89 -13.32
C ALA A 327 4.15 20.05 -14.21
#